data_AF-A0AB34HCT9-F1
#
_entry.id   AF-A0AB34HCT9-F1
#
_cell.length_a   1.000
_cell.length_b   1.000
_cell.length_c   1.000
_cell.angle_alpha   90.00
_cell.angle_beta   90.00
_cell.angle_gamma   90.00
#
_symmetry.space_group_name_H-M   'P 1'
#
loop_
_entity.id
_entity.type
_entity.pdbx_description
1 polymer ?
#
loop_
_entity_poly.entity_id
_entity_poly.type
_entity_poly.pdbx_seq_one_letter_code
_entity_poly.pdbx_strand_id
1 'polypeptide(L)'
;MTLHQPEAPCVLLGKLSLDLGTLAVAGCTGSREGRKQRGKKKSLASSAAPDLFPDSLPASCGELTPSDCVHAANPSLLPAIRPPKPEPQLPAPARPGGSLSDSKQINILRKARSYIKQKKYDEAVSLCKELINLALKGLSYYHTYDRFFLAFNVVLGFVGWTSYASLLIIKSHCNLTRGVSKEVKKPSHLLSCSFVAVGVLLALFLLIQACPWTYYIYCLLPLPVWYAVLREFPVIQGLVTLLLTFPPSHFVGYLLLFILGVEVLVLSFFYRYMLTAGLIAFAGWPFVTPLWTRAKSTSLSWIFFCLLLAVFPLMPVVGRKPNIFLVVGAGLLVLLLSLLVVTSVIKRKDSFVNEELVLHLLQMLSTVLSVCVVYGTHNSLLKKQGLPLINQVVSWIILASSFIVPLLSPLILFDRLFSILVSSMSTYLLLSTGYEALFPLVLSCLMFVWIHMEQETLPQSVVSRKQKVSSIQFTYNTDITRFRDFYLDDIRRAFFLVFFLMTAFFGTGNIASVNSFDLASVYCFLTVFSPYMMGALMMWKILIPFALVMCAFEAVQLTTQLSSKSLFLMVINISDIMALPHLGHAKLYLDS
;
A
#
# COMPACT_ATOMS: atom_id res chain seq x y z
N MET A 1 -27.48 7.36 7.35
CA MET A 1 -26.54 6.90 6.31
C MET A 1 -25.28 7.73 6.41
N THR A 2 -24.36 7.31 7.28
CA THR A 2 -23.02 7.88 7.43
C THR A 2 -22.11 7.18 6.41
N LEU A 3 -21.79 7.85 5.30
CA LEU A 3 -20.74 7.41 4.39
C LEU A 3 -19.39 7.63 5.09
N HIS A 4 -18.81 6.55 5.61
CA HIS A 4 -17.40 6.53 5.99
C HIS A 4 -16.56 6.49 4.72
N GLN A 5 -15.73 7.52 4.50
CA GLN A 5 -14.63 7.46 3.53
C GLN A 5 -13.66 6.35 3.95
N PRO A 6 -13.29 5.41 3.08
CA PRO A 6 -12.11 4.59 3.30
C PRO A 6 -10.88 5.48 3.14
N GLU A 7 -9.95 5.45 4.11
CA GLU A 7 -8.62 6.02 3.90
C GLU A 7 -7.97 5.35 2.69
N ALA A 8 -7.44 6.16 1.77
CA ALA A 8 -6.86 5.67 0.53
C ALA A 8 -5.63 4.78 0.83
N PRO A 9 -5.59 3.51 0.38
CA PRO A 9 -4.46 2.61 0.60
C PRO A 9 -3.14 3.12 0.00
N CYS A 10 -3.18 4.06 -0.96
CA CYS A 10 -2.00 4.75 -1.48
C CYS A 10 -1.32 5.67 -0.44
N VAL A 11 -2.08 6.28 0.48
CA VAL A 11 -1.50 7.07 1.59
C VAL A 11 -0.87 6.15 2.63
N LEU A 12 -1.42 4.95 2.83
CA LEU A 12 -0.86 3.93 3.70
C LEU A 12 0.41 3.29 3.10
N LEU A 13 0.43 2.99 1.79
CA LEU A 13 1.63 2.54 1.07
C LEU A 13 2.72 3.61 1.00
N GLY A 14 2.34 4.88 0.80
CA GLY A 14 3.28 6.01 0.84
C GLY A 14 3.83 6.26 2.25
N LYS A 15 3.00 6.18 3.29
CA LYS A 15 3.42 6.27 4.69
C LYS A 15 4.26 5.07 5.12
N LEU A 16 3.88 3.84 4.77
CA LEU A 16 4.71 2.65 5.01
C LEU A 16 6.04 2.75 4.26
N SER A 17 6.08 3.25 3.03
CA SER A 17 7.35 3.44 2.30
C SER A 17 8.24 4.50 2.95
N LEU A 18 7.68 5.55 3.56
CA LEU A 18 8.41 6.54 4.35
C LEU A 18 8.89 5.98 5.71
N ASP A 19 8.04 5.21 6.40
CA ASP A 19 8.38 4.59 7.69
C ASP A 19 9.39 3.45 7.53
N LEU A 20 9.32 2.67 6.45
CA LEU A 20 10.36 1.71 6.05
C LEU A 20 11.67 2.42 5.67
N GLY A 21 11.60 3.58 5.01
CA GLY A 21 12.75 4.44 4.75
C GLY A 21 13.40 4.96 6.05
N THR A 22 12.58 5.25 7.07
CA THR A 22 13.04 5.72 8.37
C THR A 22 13.65 4.58 9.22
N LEU A 23 13.13 3.37 9.12
CA LEU A 23 13.74 2.16 9.72
C LEU A 23 15.06 1.76 9.04
N ALA A 24 15.16 1.91 7.72
CA ALA A 24 16.40 1.71 6.98
C ALA A 24 17.47 2.79 7.33
N VAL A 25 17.05 4.03 7.57
CA VAL A 25 17.94 5.14 7.98
C VAL A 25 18.29 5.10 9.48
N ALA A 26 17.40 4.63 10.35
CA ALA A 26 17.69 4.43 11.77
C ALA A 26 18.73 3.30 11.99
N GLY A 27 18.80 2.33 11.09
CA GLY A 27 19.90 1.37 11.01
C GLY A 27 21.23 1.96 10.52
N CYS A 28 21.23 3.16 9.92
CA CYS A 28 22.42 3.86 9.42
C CYS A 28 23.00 4.91 10.40
N THR A 29 22.32 5.23 11.50
CA THR A 29 22.84 6.18 12.52
C THR A 29 22.89 5.52 13.89
N GLY A 30 23.60 4.40 13.99
CA GLY A 30 24.07 3.84 15.24
C GLY A 30 25.57 4.07 15.37
N SER A 31 25.97 4.93 16.31
CA SER A 31 27.36 5.20 16.74
C SER A 31 28.08 6.37 16.06
N ARG A 32 27.71 7.60 16.45
CA ARG A 32 28.66 8.69 16.71
C ARG A 32 27.98 9.76 17.56
N GLU A 33 28.21 9.71 18.87
CA GLU A 33 28.70 10.82 19.71
C GLU A 33 28.36 10.58 21.18
N GLY A 34 29.41 10.31 21.95
CA GLY A 34 29.40 10.44 23.40
C GLY A 34 30.21 11.65 23.83
N ARG A 35 29.62 12.43 24.74
CA ARG A 35 30.18 13.25 25.84
C ARG A 35 30.08 14.78 25.78
N LYS A 36 29.49 15.27 26.89
CA LYS A 36 29.56 16.58 27.60
C LYS A 36 28.62 17.66 27.03
N GLN A 37 27.75 18.34 27.79
CA GLN A 37 27.85 18.81 29.18
C GLN A 37 26.51 18.84 29.95
N ARG A 38 26.67 18.90 31.27
CA ARG A 38 25.73 19.01 32.39
C ARG A 38 25.24 20.46 32.56
N GLY A 39 23.97 20.69 32.94
CA GLY A 39 23.56 22.03 33.45
C GLY A 39 22.06 22.30 33.72
N LYS A 40 21.60 21.97 34.93
CA LYS A 40 20.57 22.64 35.80
C LYS A 40 19.12 22.95 35.33
N LYS A 41 18.18 22.24 35.97
CA LYS A 41 17.01 22.67 36.81
C LYS A 41 16.06 23.81 36.35
N LYS A 42 14.76 23.50 36.25
CA LYS A 42 13.60 23.94 37.12
C LYS A 42 12.27 23.57 36.42
N SER A 43 11.50 22.60 36.92
CA SER A 43 10.27 22.75 37.72
C SER A 43 9.22 23.74 37.18
N LEU A 44 8.04 23.24 36.80
CA LEU A 44 6.76 23.64 37.41
C LEU A 44 5.70 22.57 37.13
N ALA A 45 4.92 22.25 38.16
CA ALA A 45 3.81 21.31 38.16
C ALA A 45 2.49 22.09 38.32
N SER A 46 1.40 21.60 37.70
CA SER A 46 0.01 21.61 38.21
C SER A 46 -0.86 20.79 37.25
N SER A 47 -1.35 19.60 37.63
CA SER A 47 -2.62 19.37 38.35
C SER A 47 -3.87 19.66 37.51
N ALA A 48 -4.55 18.61 37.03
CA ALA A 48 -5.96 18.29 37.33
C ALA A 48 -6.54 17.25 36.33
N ALA A 49 -7.22 16.25 36.85
CA ALA A 49 -8.13 15.29 36.20
C ALA A 49 -9.39 15.19 37.10
N PRO A 50 -10.44 14.41 36.79
CA PRO A 50 -11.14 14.11 35.52
C PRO A 50 -12.69 14.36 35.66
N ASP A 51 -13.48 14.03 34.63
CA ASP A 51 -14.71 13.19 34.70
C ASP A 51 -15.93 13.56 33.81
N LEU A 52 -16.60 12.47 33.39
CA LEU A 52 -18.00 12.26 32.94
C LEU A 52 -18.44 12.56 31.49
N PHE A 53 -18.66 11.49 30.72
CA PHE A 53 -19.73 11.36 29.72
C PHE A 53 -20.38 9.96 29.85
N PRO A 54 -21.72 9.83 29.92
CA PRO A 54 -22.40 8.54 29.95
C PRO A 54 -22.85 8.06 28.56
N ASP A 55 -22.82 6.75 28.39
CA ASP A 55 -23.35 5.96 27.28
C ASP A 55 -24.89 5.86 27.27
N SER A 56 -25.41 5.44 26.11
CA SER A 56 -26.66 4.68 25.84
C SER A 56 -27.82 5.40 25.12
N LEU A 57 -28.18 4.87 23.94
CA LEU A 57 -29.48 5.00 23.29
C LEU A 57 -29.80 3.66 22.58
N PRO A 58 -30.97 3.03 22.82
CA PRO A 58 -31.39 1.82 22.11
C PRO A 58 -32.30 2.13 20.92
N ALA A 59 -32.36 1.18 20.00
CA ALA A 59 -33.22 1.16 18.81
C ALA A 59 -34.67 0.76 19.13
N SER A 60 -35.65 1.36 18.43
CA SER A 60 -36.97 0.77 18.18
C SER A 60 -37.64 1.46 16.99
N CYS A 61 -38.07 0.65 16.01
CA CYS A 61 -38.93 1.05 14.91
C CYS A 61 -40.40 1.09 15.38
N GLY A 62 -41.13 2.14 14.99
CA GLY A 62 -42.59 2.22 15.11
C GLY A 62 -43.18 2.91 13.89
N GLU A 63 -44.17 2.27 13.26
CA GLU A 63 -44.98 2.76 12.14
C GLU A 63 -45.80 4.00 12.55
N LEU A 64 -45.85 5.04 11.70
CA LEU A 64 -46.77 6.18 11.86
C LEU A 64 -47.99 6.03 10.93
N THR A 65 -49.18 6.12 11.51
CA THR A 65 -50.49 6.10 10.83
C THR A 65 -50.97 7.51 10.43
N PRO A 66 -51.98 7.65 9.52
CA PRO A 66 -52.32 8.90 8.83
C PRO A 66 -52.91 10.03 9.69
N SER A 67 -53.13 9.80 10.98
CA SER A 67 -53.72 10.76 11.92
C SER A 67 -52.74 11.83 12.41
N ASP A 68 -51.42 11.62 12.26
CA ASP A 68 -50.40 12.54 12.77
C ASP A 68 -50.13 13.74 11.83
N CYS A 69 -50.70 13.72 10.61
CA CYS A 69 -50.49 14.78 9.63
C CYS A 69 -51.41 16.00 9.76
N VAL A 70 -52.46 15.95 10.59
CA VAL A 70 -53.45 17.05 10.69
C VAL A 70 -53.12 18.08 11.78
N HIS A 71 -52.26 17.73 12.75
CA HIS A 71 -51.85 18.66 13.83
C HIS A 71 -50.58 19.47 13.56
N ALA A 72 -49.92 19.28 12.41
CA ALA A 72 -48.72 20.04 12.00
C ALA A 72 -49.02 21.40 11.33
N ALA A 73 -50.27 21.89 11.43
CA ALA A 73 -50.68 23.19 10.88
C ALA A 73 -50.70 24.29 11.96
N ASN A 74 -49.60 24.47 12.70
CA ASN A 74 -49.43 25.63 13.57
C ASN A 74 -48.47 26.64 12.88
N PRO A 75 -48.94 27.84 12.48
CA PRO A 75 -48.14 28.79 11.70
C PRO A 75 -47.04 29.51 12.50
N SER A 76 -46.84 29.14 13.78
CA SER A 76 -45.91 29.78 14.72
C SER A 76 -44.56 29.07 14.90
N LEU A 77 -44.29 27.96 14.19
CA LEU A 77 -43.05 27.18 14.32
C LEU A 77 -42.10 27.21 13.10
N LEU A 78 -42.27 28.14 12.17
CA LEU A 78 -41.28 28.37 11.11
C LEU A 78 -40.17 29.30 11.62
N PRO A 79 -38.88 28.90 11.62
CA PRO A 79 -37.81 29.79 12.00
C PRO A 79 -37.77 30.97 11.01
N ALA A 80 -37.72 32.19 11.57
CA ALA A 80 -37.51 33.41 10.83
C ALA A 80 -36.26 33.24 9.94
N ILE A 81 -36.44 33.33 8.62
CA ILE A 81 -35.34 33.38 7.66
C ILE A 81 -34.58 34.68 7.95
N ARG A 82 -33.48 34.57 8.69
CA ARG A 82 -32.49 35.63 8.82
C ARG A 82 -32.05 36.01 7.39
N PRO A 83 -31.91 37.31 7.06
CA PRO A 83 -31.28 37.68 5.79
C PRO A 83 -29.89 37.03 5.74
N PRO A 84 -29.45 36.48 4.59
CA PRO A 84 -28.15 35.85 4.51
C PRO A 84 -27.09 36.89 4.89
N LYS A 85 -26.16 36.52 5.77
CA LYS A 85 -24.89 37.24 5.87
C LYS A 85 -24.29 37.33 4.46
N PRO A 86 -23.62 38.43 4.08
CA PRO A 86 -22.95 38.50 2.80
C PRO A 86 -21.94 37.35 2.73
N GLU A 87 -22.28 36.33 1.95
CA GLU A 87 -21.33 35.29 1.59
C GLU A 87 -20.18 35.96 0.81
N PRO A 88 -18.92 35.54 1.00
CA PRO A 88 -17.86 35.92 0.08
C PRO A 88 -18.33 35.51 -1.32
N GLN A 89 -18.44 36.50 -2.20
CA GLN A 89 -18.98 36.32 -3.55
C GLN A 89 -18.23 35.19 -4.24
N LEU A 90 -18.91 34.07 -4.52
CA LEU A 90 -18.34 33.03 -5.37
C LEU A 90 -17.93 33.66 -6.71
N PRO A 91 -16.75 33.32 -7.26
CA PRO A 91 -16.25 33.93 -8.49
C PRO A 91 -17.24 33.71 -9.64
N ALA A 92 -17.31 34.70 -10.54
CA ALA A 92 -18.26 34.79 -11.66
C ALA A 92 -18.45 33.54 -12.56
N PRO A 93 -17.51 32.58 -12.71
CA PRO A 93 -17.76 31.35 -13.46
C PRO A 93 -18.64 30.34 -12.69
N ALA A 94 -18.87 30.53 -11.39
CA ALA A 94 -19.54 29.57 -10.52
C ALA A 94 -21.07 29.75 -10.40
N ARG A 95 -21.69 30.57 -11.26
CA ARG A 95 -23.16 30.60 -11.37
C ARG A 95 -23.59 29.42 -12.25
N PRO A 96 -24.32 28.41 -11.73
CA PRO A 96 -24.93 27.42 -12.60
C PRO A 96 -25.85 28.17 -13.57
N GLY A 97 -25.74 27.87 -14.86
CA GLY A 97 -26.53 28.53 -15.89
C GLY A 97 -28.02 28.57 -15.53
N GLY A 98 -28.55 29.78 -15.33
CA GLY A 98 -29.94 30.25 -15.47
C GLY A 98 -31.14 29.46 -14.90
N SER A 99 -30.95 28.29 -14.29
CA SER A 99 -32.02 27.32 -14.04
C SER A 99 -32.77 27.58 -12.73
N LEU A 100 -32.07 27.86 -11.62
CA LEU A 100 -32.64 28.43 -10.39
C LEU A 100 -31.94 29.74 -10.03
N SER A 101 -32.51 30.86 -10.46
CA SER A 101 -32.27 32.13 -9.77
C SER A 101 -33.12 32.15 -8.49
N ASP A 102 -32.67 32.86 -7.45
CA ASP A 102 -33.44 33.11 -6.23
C ASP A 102 -34.88 33.55 -6.52
N SER A 103 -35.04 34.38 -7.56
CA SER A 103 -36.34 34.83 -8.06
C SER A 103 -37.25 33.68 -8.56
N LYS A 104 -36.69 32.71 -9.28
CA LYS A 104 -37.40 31.51 -9.75
C LYS A 104 -37.72 30.58 -8.58
N GLN A 105 -36.80 30.37 -7.64
CA GLN A 105 -37.04 29.53 -6.47
C GLN A 105 -38.19 30.07 -5.61
N ILE A 106 -38.19 31.38 -5.34
CA ILE A 106 -39.28 32.05 -4.61
C ILE A 106 -40.60 31.93 -5.36
N ASN A 107 -40.58 32.02 -6.70
CA ASN A 107 -41.79 31.89 -7.52
C ASN A 107 -42.37 30.46 -7.50
N ILE A 108 -41.51 29.44 -7.59
CA ILE A 108 -41.90 28.02 -7.48
C ILE A 108 -42.53 27.74 -6.11
N LEU A 109 -41.90 28.22 -5.02
CA LEU A 109 -42.45 28.07 -3.66
C LEU A 109 -43.77 28.82 -3.48
N ARG A 110 -43.92 30.00 -4.09
CA ARG A 110 -45.18 30.75 -4.07
C ARG A 110 -46.30 30.00 -4.81
N LYS A 111 -45.99 29.42 -5.97
CA LYS A 111 -46.93 28.58 -6.74
C LYS A 111 -47.34 27.32 -5.97
N ALA A 112 -46.39 26.63 -5.33
CA ALA A 112 -46.68 25.48 -4.48
C ALA A 112 -47.67 25.85 -3.35
N ARG A 113 -47.42 26.96 -2.63
CA ARG A 113 -48.33 27.45 -1.58
C ARG A 113 -49.70 27.85 -2.11
N SER A 114 -49.79 28.39 -3.32
CA SER A 114 -51.06 28.71 -3.98
C SER A 114 -51.88 27.45 -4.30
N TYR A 115 -51.24 26.41 -4.84
CA TYR A 115 -51.93 25.13 -5.14
C TYR A 115 -52.42 24.43 -3.88
N ILE A 116 -51.65 24.47 -2.79
CA ILE A 116 -52.07 23.97 -1.48
C ILE A 116 -53.31 24.73 -0.97
N LYS A 117 -53.35 26.06 -1.09
CA LYS A 117 -54.52 26.87 -0.71
C LYS A 117 -55.76 26.58 -1.56
N GLN A 118 -55.56 26.21 -2.82
CA GLN A 118 -56.63 25.87 -3.77
C GLN A 118 -57.06 24.39 -3.70
N LYS A 119 -56.57 23.61 -2.72
CA LYS A 119 -56.80 22.15 -2.56
C LYS A 119 -56.37 21.30 -3.77
N LYS A 120 -55.44 21.81 -4.58
CA LYS A 120 -54.84 21.14 -5.74
C LYS A 120 -53.55 20.42 -5.31
N TYR A 121 -53.71 19.29 -4.63
CA TYR A 121 -52.58 18.62 -3.98
C TYR A 121 -51.66 17.89 -4.96
N ASP A 122 -52.21 17.30 -6.03
CA ASP A 122 -51.42 16.55 -7.02
C ASP A 122 -50.46 17.47 -7.79
N GLU A 123 -50.93 18.66 -8.17
CA GLU A 123 -50.09 19.67 -8.85
C GLU A 123 -49.06 20.31 -7.90
N ALA A 124 -49.36 20.41 -6.60
CA ALA A 124 -48.38 20.83 -5.61
C ALA A 124 -47.28 19.77 -5.43
N VAL A 125 -47.65 18.49 -5.38
CA VAL A 125 -46.71 17.37 -5.25
C VAL A 125 -45.79 17.25 -6.48
N SER A 126 -46.33 17.40 -7.69
CA SER A 126 -45.51 17.34 -8.92
C SER A 126 -44.47 18.46 -8.98
N LEU A 127 -44.87 19.68 -8.60
CA LEU A 127 -43.99 20.86 -8.58
C LEU A 127 -42.93 20.76 -7.47
N CYS A 128 -43.26 20.18 -6.32
CA CYS A 128 -42.28 19.86 -5.27
C CYS A 128 -41.27 18.78 -5.74
N LYS A 129 -41.71 17.73 -6.45
CA LYS A 129 -40.82 16.71 -7.02
C LYS A 129 -39.85 17.30 -8.04
N GLU A 130 -40.32 18.21 -8.88
CA GLU A 130 -39.48 18.95 -9.83
C GLU A 130 -38.42 19.77 -9.09
N LEU A 131 -38.80 20.51 -8.05
CA LEU A 131 -37.87 21.29 -7.23
C LEU A 131 -36.81 20.43 -6.55
N ILE A 132 -37.20 19.26 -6.01
CA ILE A 132 -36.26 18.30 -5.41
C ILE A 132 -35.24 17.83 -6.45
N ASN A 133 -35.69 17.45 -7.66
CA ASN A 133 -34.79 17.00 -8.72
C ASN A 133 -33.82 18.11 -9.15
N LEU A 134 -34.31 19.33 -9.27
CA LEU A 134 -33.50 20.52 -9.57
C LEU A 134 -32.48 20.83 -8.46
N ALA A 135 -32.87 20.69 -7.19
CA ALA A 135 -31.95 20.86 -6.06
C ALA A 135 -30.87 19.76 -6.02
N LEU A 136 -31.23 18.50 -6.30
CA LEU A 136 -30.27 17.40 -6.39
C LEU A 136 -29.26 17.61 -7.54
N LYS A 137 -29.72 18.09 -8.70
CA LYS A 137 -28.83 18.48 -9.81
C LYS A 137 -27.90 19.63 -9.42
N GLY A 138 -28.42 20.64 -8.71
CA GLY A 138 -27.60 21.74 -8.19
C GLY A 138 -26.54 21.25 -7.22
N LEU A 139 -26.91 20.37 -6.28
CA LEU A 139 -25.97 19.77 -5.33
C LEU A 139 -24.88 18.96 -6.05
N SER A 140 -25.25 18.12 -7.01
CA SER A 140 -24.29 17.36 -7.83
C SER A 140 -23.34 18.28 -8.60
N TYR A 141 -23.83 19.41 -9.14
CA TYR A 141 -23.00 20.41 -9.79
C TYR A 141 -21.95 21.00 -8.83
N TYR A 142 -22.35 21.47 -7.64
CA TYR A 142 -21.43 22.04 -6.66
C TYR A 142 -20.39 21.03 -6.16
N HIS A 143 -20.77 19.77 -5.98
CA HIS A 143 -19.84 18.70 -5.61
C HIS A 143 -18.82 18.38 -6.71
N THR A 144 -19.17 18.59 -7.97
CA THR A 144 -18.33 18.20 -9.12
C THR A 144 -17.59 19.37 -9.76
N TYR A 145 -17.95 20.61 -9.41
CA TYR A 145 -17.48 21.85 -10.04
C TYR A 145 -15.94 21.95 -10.09
N ASP A 146 -15.29 21.88 -8.93
CA ASP A 146 -13.81 22.00 -8.86
C ASP A 146 -13.09 20.68 -9.14
N ARG A 147 -13.81 19.56 -9.26
CA ARG A 147 -13.23 18.22 -9.34
C ARG A 147 -12.29 18.09 -10.53
N PHE A 148 -12.68 18.59 -11.71
CA PHE A 148 -11.86 18.49 -12.92
C PHE A 148 -10.60 19.36 -12.83
N PHE A 149 -10.75 20.61 -12.38
CA PHE A 149 -9.65 21.54 -12.23
C PHE A 149 -8.61 21.01 -11.22
N LEU A 150 -9.06 20.54 -10.07
CA LEU A 150 -8.17 19.98 -9.05
C LEU A 150 -7.52 18.68 -9.53
N ALA A 151 -8.27 17.80 -10.18
CA ALA A 151 -7.74 16.55 -10.73
C ALA A 151 -6.66 16.81 -11.78
N PHE A 152 -6.83 17.80 -12.66
CA PHE A 152 -5.82 18.17 -13.63
C PHE A 152 -4.50 18.60 -12.96
N ASN A 153 -4.57 19.47 -11.95
CA ASN A 153 -3.39 19.91 -11.21
C ASN A 153 -2.70 18.75 -10.48
N VAL A 154 -3.46 17.84 -9.86
CA VAL A 154 -2.93 16.65 -9.19
C VAL A 154 -2.24 15.71 -10.19
N VAL A 155 -2.89 15.40 -11.32
CA VAL A 155 -2.31 14.57 -12.38
C VAL A 155 -1.04 15.21 -12.93
N LEU A 156 -1.04 16.51 -13.16
CA LEU A 156 0.14 17.26 -13.60
C LEU A 156 1.29 17.17 -12.60
N GLY A 157 1.00 17.21 -11.30
CA GLY A 157 1.96 17.02 -10.22
C GLY A 157 2.56 15.61 -10.21
N PHE A 158 1.72 14.57 -10.29
CA PHE A 158 2.17 13.17 -10.35
C PHE A 158 3.00 12.88 -11.60
N VAL A 159 2.57 13.34 -12.78
CA VAL A 159 3.34 13.18 -14.03
C VAL A 159 4.67 13.94 -13.98
N GLY A 160 4.67 15.14 -13.41
CA GLY A 160 5.90 15.90 -13.19
C GLY A 160 6.87 15.16 -12.25
N TRP A 161 6.35 14.59 -11.16
CA TRP A 161 7.17 13.89 -10.18
C TRP A 161 7.75 12.58 -10.73
N THR A 162 6.94 11.76 -11.41
CA THR A 162 7.40 10.51 -12.04
C THR A 162 8.43 10.77 -13.14
N SER A 163 8.23 11.81 -13.95
CA SER A 163 9.22 12.20 -14.96
C SER A 163 10.53 12.68 -14.34
N TYR A 164 10.48 13.47 -13.25
CA TYR A 164 11.67 13.90 -12.52
C TYR A 164 12.43 12.72 -11.90
N ALA A 165 11.72 11.82 -11.19
CA ALA A 165 12.35 10.66 -10.59
C ALA A 165 12.93 9.70 -11.64
N SER A 166 12.26 9.53 -12.79
CA SER A 166 12.79 8.78 -13.93
C SER A 166 14.08 9.41 -14.49
N LEU A 167 14.13 10.75 -14.59
CA LEU A 167 15.34 11.45 -15.01
C LEU A 167 16.50 11.29 -14.02
N LEU A 168 16.23 11.27 -12.71
CA LEU A 168 17.26 11.00 -11.71
C LEU A 168 17.85 9.60 -11.86
N ILE A 169 17.02 8.58 -12.11
CA ILE A 169 17.46 7.21 -12.39
C ILE A 169 18.36 7.19 -13.63
N ILE A 170 17.89 7.78 -14.73
CA ILE A 170 18.64 7.79 -15.99
C ILE A 170 19.97 8.54 -15.83
N LYS A 171 19.98 9.69 -15.17
CA LYS A 171 21.18 10.49 -14.92
C LYS A 171 22.21 9.77 -14.03
N SER A 172 21.74 9.00 -13.06
CA SER A 172 22.60 8.26 -12.14
C SER A 172 23.20 6.99 -12.76
N HIS A 173 22.59 6.43 -13.80
CA HIS A 173 22.93 5.10 -14.30
C HIS A 173 23.30 5.01 -15.77
N CYS A 174 22.78 5.89 -16.62
CA CYS A 174 23.32 6.04 -17.95
C CYS A 174 24.57 6.91 -17.85
N ASN A 175 25.73 6.36 -18.23
CA ASN A 175 26.96 7.11 -18.50
C ASN A 175 26.81 8.15 -19.64
N LEU A 176 25.59 8.55 -19.99
CA LEU A 176 25.22 9.56 -20.99
C LEU A 176 25.86 10.91 -20.66
N THR A 177 26.03 11.20 -19.37
CA THR A 177 26.63 12.44 -18.88
C THR A 177 28.14 12.52 -19.16
N ARG A 178 28.84 11.39 -19.36
CA ARG A 178 30.30 11.40 -19.57
C ARG A 178 30.71 11.90 -20.97
N GLY A 179 29.81 11.81 -21.96
CA GLY A 179 30.02 12.35 -23.31
C GLY A 179 29.55 13.79 -23.50
N VAL A 180 28.52 14.22 -22.74
CA VAL A 180 27.87 15.54 -22.91
C VAL A 180 28.46 16.62 -21.97
N SER A 181 29.33 16.24 -21.03
CA SER A 181 29.92 17.13 -20.01
C SER A 181 30.96 18.15 -20.52
N LYS A 182 31.03 18.45 -21.83
CA LYS A 182 31.91 19.53 -22.32
C LYS A 182 31.19 20.84 -22.66
N GLU A 183 29.86 20.88 -22.73
CA GLU A 183 29.11 22.09 -23.08
C GLU A 183 27.83 22.20 -22.22
N VAL A 184 27.96 22.26 -20.89
CA VAL A 184 26.81 22.62 -20.04
C VAL A 184 26.58 24.13 -20.19
N LYS A 185 25.82 24.52 -21.21
CA LYS A 185 25.20 25.85 -21.26
C LYS A 185 24.44 26.04 -19.95
N LYS A 186 24.80 27.08 -19.18
CA LYS A 186 24.09 27.47 -17.96
C LYS A 186 22.58 27.46 -18.26
N PRO A 187 21.73 26.87 -17.39
CA PRO A 187 20.29 26.94 -17.59
C PRO A 187 19.92 28.42 -17.72
N SER A 188 19.16 28.74 -18.75
CA SER A 188 18.83 30.13 -19.06
C SER A 188 18.10 30.73 -17.86
N HIS A 189 18.63 31.84 -17.33
CA HIS A 189 17.98 32.61 -16.25
C HIS A 189 16.52 32.95 -16.62
N LEU A 190 16.23 32.99 -17.92
CA LEU A 190 14.90 33.10 -18.53
C LEU A 190 13.92 32.00 -18.07
N LEU A 191 14.34 30.73 -18.01
CA LEU A 191 13.45 29.62 -17.64
C LEU A 191 13.06 29.69 -16.15
N SER A 192 14.01 30.02 -15.27
CA SER A 192 13.73 30.26 -13.85
C SER A 192 12.79 31.45 -13.65
N CYS A 193 13.06 32.57 -14.33
CA CYS A 193 12.23 33.77 -14.25
C CYS A 193 10.79 33.52 -14.77
N SER A 194 10.64 32.75 -15.84
CA SER A 194 9.34 32.37 -16.38
C SER A 194 8.51 31.53 -15.40
N PHE A 195 9.10 30.51 -14.77
CA PHE A 195 8.38 29.67 -13.78
C PHE A 195 7.97 30.46 -12.53
N VAL A 196 8.81 31.38 -12.07
CA VAL A 196 8.47 32.29 -10.96
C VAL A 196 7.32 33.22 -11.37
N ALA A 197 7.36 33.80 -12.57
CA ALA A 197 6.29 34.65 -13.07
C ALA A 197 4.95 33.89 -13.19
N VAL A 198 4.98 32.65 -13.70
CA VAL A 198 3.79 31.78 -13.78
C VAL A 198 3.25 31.45 -12.38
N GLY A 199 4.11 31.15 -11.41
CA GLY A 199 3.71 30.91 -10.02
C GLY A 199 3.06 32.12 -9.36
N VAL A 200 3.63 33.32 -9.57
CA VAL A 200 3.05 34.57 -9.08
C VAL A 200 1.69 34.85 -9.75
N LEU A 201 1.58 34.64 -11.07
CA LEU A 201 0.32 34.81 -11.79
C LEU A 201 -0.78 33.86 -11.29
N LEU A 202 -0.44 32.58 -11.06
CA LEU A 202 -1.35 31.59 -10.48
C LEU A 202 -1.77 31.94 -9.05
N ALA A 203 -0.83 32.40 -8.21
CA ALA A 203 -1.14 32.83 -6.86
C ALA A 203 -2.06 34.07 -6.84
N LEU A 204 -1.82 35.04 -7.72
CA LEU A 204 -2.67 36.22 -7.88
C LEU A 204 -4.06 35.84 -8.39
N PHE A 205 -4.16 34.90 -9.33
CA PHE A 205 -5.43 34.39 -9.82
C PHE A 205 -6.26 33.72 -8.71
N LEU A 206 -5.63 32.87 -7.90
CA LEU A 206 -6.30 32.22 -6.75
C LEU A 206 -6.69 33.23 -5.65
N LEU A 207 -5.92 34.31 -5.50
CA LEU A 207 -6.21 35.39 -4.57
C LEU A 207 -7.43 36.21 -5.04
N ILE A 208 -7.51 36.53 -6.34
CA ILE A 208 -8.67 37.18 -6.95
C ILE A 208 -9.94 36.33 -6.80
N GLN A 209 -9.80 35.01 -6.87
CA GLN A 209 -10.91 34.07 -6.68
C GLN A 209 -11.27 33.79 -5.21
N ALA A 210 -10.54 34.37 -4.25
CA ALA A 210 -10.72 34.15 -2.81
C ALA A 210 -10.78 32.64 -2.43
N CYS A 211 -9.98 31.81 -3.10
CA CYS A 211 -9.97 30.36 -2.87
C CYS A 211 -9.38 30.00 -1.49
N PRO A 212 -9.83 28.90 -0.85
CA PRO A 212 -9.21 28.37 0.36
C PRO A 212 -7.72 28.05 0.17
N TRP A 213 -6.94 28.13 1.24
CA TRP A 213 -5.49 27.86 1.25
C TRP A 213 -5.08 26.52 0.63
N THR A 214 -5.95 25.50 0.69
CA THR A 214 -5.71 24.18 0.08
C THR A 214 -5.48 24.26 -1.43
N TYR A 215 -6.15 25.15 -2.16
CA TYR A 215 -6.03 25.29 -3.61
C TYR A 215 -4.64 25.80 -4.01
N TYR A 216 -4.02 26.64 -3.18
CA TYR A 216 -2.66 27.12 -3.41
C TYR A 216 -1.65 25.97 -3.38
N ILE A 217 -1.82 25.02 -2.46
CA ILE A 217 -0.94 23.85 -2.36
C ILE A 217 -1.05 23.02 -3.65
N TYR A 218 -2.26 22.72 -4.11
CA TYR A 218 -2.47 21.89 -5.30
C TYR A 218 -1.97 22.55 -6.60
N CYS A 219 -2.15 23.86 -6.77
CA CYS A 219 -1.77 24.56 -8.01
C CYS A 219 -0.28 24.94 -8.05
N LEU A 220 0.33 25.24 -6.90
CA LEU A 220 1.73 25.67 -6.86
C LEU A 220 2.71 24.49 -6.84
N LEU A 221 2.33 23.32 -6.28
CA LEU A 221 3.21 22.16 -6.14
C LEU A 221 3.73 21.58 -7.48
N PRO A 222 2.95 21.52 -8.58
CA PRO A 222 3.48 21.06 -9.87
C PRO A 222 4.57 21.95 -10.45
N LEU A 223 4.55 23.26 -10.19
CA LEU A 223 5.47 24.24 -10.80
C LEU A 223 6.96 23.98 -10.50
N PRO A 224 7.42 23.83 -9.23
CA PRO A 224 8.82 23.55 -8.94
C PRO A 224 9.26 22.18 -9.47
N VAL A 225 8.35 21.20 -9.51
CA VAL A 225 8.63 19.86 -10.04
C VAL A 225 8.88 19.92 -11.54
N TRP A 226 8.00 20.57 -12.31
CA TRP A 226 8.19 20.75 -13.76
C TRP A 226 9.40 21.63 -14.09
N TYR A 227 9.71 22.63 -13.27
CA TYR A 227 10.95 23.38 -13.38
C TYR A 227 12.19 22.46 -13.24
N ALA A 228 12.18 21.54 -12.28
CA ALA A 228 13.26 20.58 -12.09
C ALA A 228 13.41 19.60 -13.27
N VAL A 229 12.30 19.16 -13.86
CA VAL A 229 12.28 18.31 -15.08
C VAL A 229 12.89 19.05 -16.26
N LEU A 230 12.42 20.27 -16.55
CA LEU A 230 12.89 21.06 -17.70
C LEU A 230 14.33 21.53 -17.55
N ARG A 231 14.83 21.69 -16.32
CA ARG A 231 16.25 21.99 -16.08
C ARG A 231 17.16 20.89 -16.63
N GLU A 232 16.72 19.64 -16.62
CA GLU A 232 17.48 18.48 -17.10
C GLU A 232 17.11 18.11 -18.57
N PHE A 233 16.62 19.07 -19.35
CA PHE A 233 16.26 18.87 -20.76
C PHE A 233 17.33 18.19 -21.64
N PRO A 234 18.66 18.45 -21.47
CA PRO A 234 19.68 17.74 -22.24
C PRO A 234 19.67 16.22 -22.02
N VAL A 235 19.30 15.75 -20.83
CA VAL A 235 19.18 14.31 -20.51
C VAL A 235 17.97 13.72 -21.24
N ILE A 236 16.86 14.46 -21.31
CA ILE A 236 15.66 14.08 -22.07
C ILE A 236 16.01 13.92 -23.56
N GLN A 237 16.74 14.86 -24.14
CA GLN A 237 17.16 14.80 -25.54
C GLN A 237 18.04 13.56 -25.81
N GLY A 238 18.99 13.28 -24.90
CA GLY A 238 19.81 12.07 -24.98
C GLY A 238 18.99 10.78 -24.88
N LEU A 239 17.98 10.72 -24.01
CA LEU A 239 17.08 9.58 -23.88
C LEU A 239 16.23 9.38 -25.15
N VAL A 240 15.65 10.44 -25.69
CA VAL A 240 14.83 10.39 -26.91
C VAL A 240 15.65 9.89 -28.09
N THR A 241 16.89 10.35 -28.22
CA THR A 241 17.82 9.92 -29.28
C THR A 241 18.17 8.44 -29.13
N LEU A 242 18.42 7.98 -27.91
CA LEU A 242 18.66 6.57 -27.60
C LEU A 242 17.44 5.69 -27.93
N LEU A 243 16.23 6.13 -27.54
CA LEU A 243 14.97 5.45 -27.82
C LEU A 243 14.67 5.33 -29.32
N LEU A 244 14.95 6.39 -30.08
CA LEU A 244 14.83 6.40 -31.55
C LEU A 244 15.81 5.45 -32.24
N THR A 245 16.92 5.09 -31.58
CA THR A 245 17.92 4.17 -32.14
C THR A 245 17.50 2.70 -31.96
N PHE A 246 16.61 2.40 -31.01
CA PHE A 246 16.10 1.04 -30.82
C PHE A 246 15.04 0.68 -31.87
N PRO A 247 14.94 -0.60 -32.29
CA PRO A 247 13.89 -1.03 -33.19
C PRO A 247 12.51 -0.74 -32.57
N PRO A 248 11.64 0.03 -33.24
CA PRO A 248 10.41 0.54 -32.64
C PRO A 248 9.45 -0.59 -32.24
N SER A 249 9.46 -1.73 -32.95
CA SER A 249 8.62 -2.89 -32.64
C SER A 249 8.88 -3.47 -31.25
N HIS A 250 10.13 -3.65 -30.87
CA HIS A 250 10.49 -4.20 -29.55
C HIS A 250 10.20 -3.18 -28.45
N PHE A 251 10.50 -1.90 -28.67
CA PHE A 251 10.20 -0.85 -27.70
C PHE A 251 8.69 -0.75 -27.42
N VAL A 252 7.87 -0.72 -28.47
CA VAL A 252 6.40 -0.70 -28.33
C VAL A 252 5.90 -1.96 -27.62
N GLY A 253 6.46 -3.13 -27.91
CA GLY A 253 6.11 -4.37 -27.21
C GLY A 253 6.39 -4.32 -25.70
N TYR A 254 7.57 -3.85 -25.29
CA TYR A 254 7.91 -3.70 -23.87
C TYR A 254 7.05 -2.63 -23.17
N LEU A 255 6.76 -1.53 -23.85
CA LEU A 255 5.90 -0.47 -23.31
C LEU A 255 4.47 -0.99 -23.10
N LEU A 256 3.91 -1.70 -24.08
CA LEU A 256 2.58 -2.30 -23.98
C LEU A 256 2.50 -3.31 -22.84
N LEU A 257 3.51 -4.17 -22.71
CA LEU A 257 3.61 -5.14 -21.61
C LEU A 257 3.66 -4.45 -20.24
N PHE A 258 4.42 -3.36 -20.13
CA PHE A 258 4.52 -2.57 -18.90
C PHE A 258 3.18 -1.91 -18.55
N ILE A 259 2.52 -1.27 -19.53
CA ILE A 259 1.20 -0.65 -19.34
C ILE A 259 0.17 -1.69 -18.92
N LEU A 260 0.12 -2.84 -19.61
CA LEU A 260 -0.78 -3.95 -19.26
C LEU A 260 -0.50 -4.47 -17.85
N GLY A 261 0.78 -4.59 -17.47
CA GLY A 261 1.17 -5.00 -16.13
C GLY A 261 0.71 -4.01 -15.04
N VAL A 262 0.87 -2.71 -15.27
CA VAL A 262 0.36 -1.66 -14.37
C VAL A 262 -1.16 -1.68 -14.32
N GLU A 263 -1.85 -1.87 -15.44
CA GLU A 263 -3.31 -1.94 -15.48
C GLU A 263 -3.83 -3.13 -14.67
N VAL A 264 -3.22 -4.31 -14.78
CA VAL A 264 -3.55 -5.48 -13.94
C VAL A 264 -3.36 -5.16 -12.45
N LEU A 265 -2.30 -4.44 -12.08
CA LEU A 265 -2.08 -3.98 -10.70
C LEU A 265 -3.18 -3.00 -10.25
N VAL A 266 -3.58 -2.04 -11.07
CA VAL A 266 -4.65 -1.09 -10.74
C VAL A 266 -6.00 -1.81 -10.61
N LEU A 267 -6.31 -2.71 -11.54
CA LEU A 267 -7.54 -3.50 -11.50
C LEU A 267 -7.57 -4.44 -10.29
N SER A 268 -6.42 -4.84 -9.75
CA SER A 268 -6.37 -5.67 -8.53
C SER A 268 -6.96 -5.00 -7.29
N PHE A 269 -6.99 -3.65 -7.25
CA PHE A 269 -7.66 -2.90 -6.17
C PHE A 269 -9.18 -3.07 -6.20
N PHE A 270 -9.75 -3.26 -7.38
CA PHE A 270 -11.19 -3.45 -7.56
C PHE A 270 -11.55 -4.94 -7.55
N TYR A 271 -10.73 -5.77 -8.20
CA TYR A 271 -11.01 -7.16 -8.48
C TYR A 271 -9.81 -8.04 -8.11
N ARG A 272 -9.92 -8.72 -6.96
CA ARG A 272 -8.86 -9.58 -6.41
C ARG A 272 -8.39 -10.67 -7.37
N TYR A 273 -9.27 -11.21 -8.22
CA TYR A 273 -8.92 -12.25 -9.20
C TYR A 273 -7.96 -11.77 -10.31
N MET A 274 -7.74 -10.46 -10.46
CA MET A 274 -6.72 -9.92 -11.39
C MET A 274 -5.30 -10.29 -10.96
N LEU A 275 -5.06 -10.52 -9.66
CA LEU A 275 -3.76 -11.01 -9.16
C LEU A 275 -3.51 -12.45 -9.60
N THR A 276 -4.55 -13.28 -9.68
CA THR A 276 -4.44 -14.63 -10.25
C THR A 276 -4.02 -14.56 -11.73
N ALA A 277 -4.62 -13.66 -12.51
CA ALA A 277 -4.22 -13.47 -13.91
C ALA A 277 -2.76 -13.02 -14.02
N GLY A 278 -2.31 -12.09 -13.18
CA GLY A 278 -0.91 -11.67 -13.11
C GLY A 278 0.06 -12.79 -12.71
N LEU A 279 -0.30 -13.61 -11.72
CA LEU A 279 0.51 -14.75 -11.27
C LEU A 279 0.62 -15.85 -12.36
N ILE A 280 -0.44 -16.08 -13.12
CA ILE A 280 -0.42 -16.98 -14.28
C ILE A 280 0.50 -16.41 -15.37
N ALA A 281 0.44 -15.10 -15.64
CA ALA A 281 1.36 -14.47 -16.58
C ALA A 281 2.83 -14.60 -16.13
N PHE A 282 3.10 -14.45 -14.82
CA PHE A 282 4.44 -14.64 -14.25
C PHE A 282 4.92 -16.09 -14.32
N ALA A 283 4.02 -17.08 -14.22
CA ALA A 283 4.36 -18.47 -14.45
C ALA A 283 4.90 -18.70 -15.87
N GLY A 284 4.51 -17.85 -16.84
CA GLY A 284 5.00 -17.89 -18.23
C GLY A 284 6.42 -17.37 -18.44
N TRP A 285 7.00 -16.62 -17.48
CA TRP A 285 8.29 -15.95 -17.63
C TRP A 285 9.48 -16.88 -17.99
N PRO A 286 9.62 -18.08 -17.38
CA PRO A 286 10.75 -18.97 -17.70
C PRO A 286 10.76 -19.47 -19.14
N PHE A 287 9.62 -19.45 -19.85
CA PHE A 287 9.54 -19.84 -21.27
C PHE A 287 10.02 -18.74 -22.22
N VAL A 288 9.93 -17.48 -21.80
CA VAL A 288 10.38 -16.31 -22.59
C VAL A 288 11.89 -16.11 -22.45
N THR A 289 12.50 -16.66 -21.41
CA THR A 289 13.92 -16.51 -21.09
C THR A 289 14.69 -17.83 -21.28
N PRO A 290 16.02 -17.81 -21.44
CA PRO A 290 16.83 -19.04 -21.52
C PRO A 290 16.89 -19.86 -20.21
N LEU A 291 16.06 -19.50 -19.21
CA LEU A 291 15.95 -20.18 -17.93
C LEU A 291 15.39 -21.60 -18.07
N TRP A 292 14.46 -21.82 -19.00
CA TRP A 292 13.89 -23.14 -19.26
C TRP A 292 14.96 -24.18 -19.61
N THR A 293 15.94 -23.82 -20.43
CA THR A 293 17.00 -24.74 -20.87
C THR A 293 18.13 -24.87 -19.85
N ARG A 294 18.46 -23.79 -19.12
CA ARG A 294 19.57 -23.77 -18.15
C ARG A 294 19.22 -24.42 -16.81
N ALA A 295 18.00 -24.19 -16.29
CA ALA A 295 17.63 -24.58 -14.92
C ALA A 295 16.19 -25.14 -14.86
N LYS A 296 15.97 -26.28 -15.52
CA LYS A 296 14.64 -26.91 -15.64
C LYS A 296 13.95 -27.16 -14.29
N SER A 297 14.69 -27.62 -13.28
CA SER A 297 14.14 -27.90 -11.95
C SER A 297 13.64 -26.63 -11.24
N THR A 298 14.47 -25.58 -11.19
CA THR A 298 14.11 -24.30 -10.58
C THR A 298 12.96 -23.61 -11.32
N SER A 299 12.95 -23.69 -12.66
CA SER A 299 11.86 -23.19 -13.49
C SER A 299 10.54 -23.91 -13.24
N LEU A 300 10.54 -25.24 -13.06
CA LEU A 300 9.33 -26.00 -12.74
C LEU A 300 8.81 -25.64 -11.34
N SER A 301 9.72 -25.47 -10.38
CA SER A 301 9.40 -25.01 -9.03
C SER A 301 8.74 -23.61 -9.06
N TRP A 302 9.25 -22.68 -9.87
CA TRP A 302 8.66 -21.35 -10.05
C TRP A 302 7.23 -21.44 -10.56
N ILE A 303 7.00 -22.19 -11.63
CA ILE A 303 5.67 -22.38 -12.22
C ILE A 303 4.71 -22.97 -11.18
N PHE A 304 5.14 -24.01 -10.47
CA PHE A 304 4.34 -24.66 -9.44
C PHE A 304 3.92 -23.68 -8.33
N PHE A 305 4.87 -22.94 -7.74
CA PHE A 305 4.56 -22.01 -6.66
C PHE A 305 3.79 -20.77 -7.14
N CYS A 306 4.02 -20.28 -8.36
CA CYS A 306 3.19 -19.23 -8.96
C CYS A 306 1.74 -19.66 -9.10
N LEU A 307 1.49 -20.86 -9.64
CA LEU A 307 0.14 -21.39 -9.80
C LEU A 307 -0.53 -21.69 -8.45
N LEU A 308 0.22 -22.22 -7.49
CA LEU A 308 -0.28 -22.45 -6.14
C LEU A 308 -0.67 -21.13 -5.44
N LEU A 309 0.15 -20.08 -5.59
CA LEU A 309 -0.16 -18.76 -5.04
C LEU A 309 -1.37 -18.13 -5.75
N ALA A 310 -1.58 -18.42 -7.03
CA ALA A 310 -2.69 -17.90 -7.83
C ALA A 310 -4.07 -18.39 -7.37
N VAL A 311 -4.13 -19.47 -6.58
CA VAL A 311 -5.38 -19.97 -5.97
C VAL A 311 -5.89 -19.03 -4.87
N PHE A 312 -5.00 -18.39 -4.11
CA PHE A 312 -5.40 -17.61 -2.93
C PHE A 312 -6.29 -16.39 -3.25
N PRO A 313 -6.00 -15.57 -4.28
CA PRO A 313 -6.88 -14.47 -4.66
C PRO A 313 -8.29 -14.91 -5.11
N LEU A 314 -8.46 -16.15 -5.61
CA LEU A 314 -9.76 -16.72 -5.97
C LEU A 314 -10.55 -17.23 -4.77
N MET A 315 -9.87 -17.59 -3.67
CA MET A 315 -10.53 -18.12 -2.48
C MET A 315 -11.40 -17.05 -1.79
N PRO A 316 -12.56 -17.45 -1.24
CA PRO A 316 -13.48 -16.52 -0.61
C PRO A 316 -12.82 -15.83 0.59
N VAL A 317 -13.15 -14.56 0.80
CA VAL A 317 -12.59 -13.73 1.88
C VAL A 317 -12.60 -14.46 3.23
N VAL A 318 -11.46 -14.38 3.93
CA VAL A 318 -11.25 -14.95 5.26
C VAL A 318 -12.32 -14.48 6.25
N GLY A 319 -12.73 -15.36 7.17
CA GLY A 319 -13.57 -14.99 8.31
C GLY A 319 -15.00 -15.53 8.30
N ARG A 320 -15.42 -16.29 7.26
CA ARG A 320 -16.78 -16.86 7.24
C ARG A 320 -16.94 -18.09 8.14
N LYS A 321 -15.95 -18.99 8.17
CA LYS A 321 -15.94 -20.20 9.00
C LYS A 321 -14.49 -20.58 9.36
N PRO A 322 -14.15 -20.78 10.65
CA PRO A 322 -12.83 -21.22 11.04
C PRO A 322 -12.59 -22.67 10.63
N ASN A 323 -11.44 -22.94 10.01
CA ASN A 323 -11.03 -24.28 9.54
C ASN A 323 -9.63 -24.58 10.08
N ILE A 324 -9.56 -25.05 11.33
CA ILE A 324 -8.27 -25.19 12.03
C ILE A 324 -7.43 -26.34 11.55
N PHE A 325 -8.04 -27.38 10.95
CA PHE A 325 -7.27 -28.44 10.31
C PHE A 325 -6.31 -27.91 9.25
N LEU A 326 -6.68 -26.83 8.53
CA LEU A 326 -5.79 -26.17 7.57
C LEU A 326 -4.66 -25.39 8.27
N VAL A 327 -4.94 -24.77 9.41
CA VAL A 327 -3.93 -24.05 10.21
C VAL A 327 -2.91 -25.05 10.80
N VAL A 328 -3.39 -26.17 11.36
CA VAL A 328 -2.55 -27.26 11.84
C VAL A 328 -1.73 -27.87 10.69
N GLY A 329 -2.36 -28.07 9.52
CA GLY A 329 -1.68 -28.54 8.32
C GLY A 329 -0.57 -27.58 7.85
N ALA A 330 -0.82 -26.27 7.89
CA ALA A 330 0.18 -25.24 7.60
C ALA A 330 1.36 -25.33 8.58
N GLY A 331 1.08 -25.46 9.88
CA GLY A 331 2.13 -25.65 10.89
C GLY A 331 2.95 -26.92 10.68
N LEU A 332 2.31 -28.04 10.34
CA LEU A 332 3.00 -29.29 10.02
C LEU A 332 3.89 -29.16 8.77
N LEU A 333 3.44 -28.45 7.74
CA LEU A 333 4.25 -28.18 6.54
C LEU A 333 5.46 -27.31 6.86
N VAL A 334 5.30 -26.27 7.70
CA VAL A 334 6.43 -25.46 8.19
C VAL A 334 7.42 -26.34 8.94
N LEU A 335 6.96 -27.20 9.85
CA LEU A 335 7.79 -28.14 10.60
C LEU A 335 8.54 -29.14 9.71
N LEU A 336 7.90 -29.61 8.63
CA LEU A 336 8.54 -30.50 7.66
C LEU A 336 9.66 -29.77 6.92
N LEU A 337 9.40 -28.55 6.43
CA LEU A 337 10.39 -27.74 5.72
C LEU A 337 11.62 -27.43 6.56
N SER A 338 11.42 -27.07 7.82
CA SER A 338 12.51 -26.83 8.77
C SER A 338 13.28 -28.07 9.16
N LEU A 339 12.63 -29.23 9.28
CA LEU A 339 13.35 -30.49 9.47
C LEU A 339 14.25 -30.81 8.25
N LEU A 340 13.76 -30.58 7.03
CA LEU A 340 14.55 -30.74 5.81
C LEU A 340 15.76 -29.79 5.76
N VAL A 341 15.58 -28.53 6.16
CA VAL A 341 16.69 -27.56 6.23
C VAL A 341 17.70 -27.96 7.31
N VAL A 342 17.26 -28.28 8.52
CA VAL A 342 18.15 -28.70 9.62
C VAL A 342 18.96 -29.95 9.24
N THR A 343 18.31 -30.97 8.64
CA THR A 343 19.03 -32.17 8.19
C THR A 343 20.04 -31.88 7.08
N SER A 344 19.74 -30.93 6.19
CA SER A 344 20.69 -30.47 5.17
C SER A 344 21.89 -29.72 5.75
N VAL A 345 21.67 -28.92 6.81
CA VAL A 345 22.73 -28.19 7.54
C VAL A 345 23.63 -29.16 8.29
N ILE A 346 23.05 -30.14 8.99
CA ILE A 346 23.79 -31.21 9.70
C ILE A 346 24.68 -31.98 8.72
N LYS A 347 24.17 -32.35 7.54
CA LYS A 347 24.96 -33.05 6.50
C LYS A 347 26.10 -32.21 5.90
N ARG A 348 26.07 -30.88 6.05
CA ARG A 348 27.02 -29.97 5.41
C ARG A 348 28.18 -29.55 6.33
N LYS A 349 27.99 -29.62 7.65
CA LYS A 349 29.00 -29.26 8.66
C LYS A 349 29.35 -30.49 9.50
N ASP A 350 30.48 -31.12 9.19
CA ASP A 350 31.02 -32.26 9.96
C ASP A 350 31.68 -31.83 11.30
N SER A 351 31.83 -30.53 11.59
CA SER A 351 32.42 -30.07 12.85
C SER A 351 31.61 -28.95 13.52
N PHE A 352 31.20 -29.25 14.76
CA PHE A 352 30.79 -28.38 15.87
C PHE A 352 30.33 -26.95 15.53
N VAL A 353 29.01 -26.76 15.37
CA VAL A 353 28.36 -25.48 15.74
C VAL A 353 27.05 -25.78 16.48
N ASN A 354 27.15 -25.97 17.80
CA ASN A 354 26.00 -26.25 18.66
C ASN A 354 25.02 -25.06 18.71
N GLU A 355 25.51 -23.82 18.64
CA GLU A 355 24.67 -22.63 18.83
C GLU A 355 23.66 -22.40 17.69
N GLU A 356 24.08 -22.53 16.42
CA GLU A 356 23.19 -22.41 15.26
C GLU A 356 22.11 -23.49 15.27
N LEU A 357 22.47 -24.73 15.62
CA LEU A 357 21.52 -25.84 15.71
C LEU A 357 20.52 -25.62 16.86
N VAL A 358 20.98 -25.14 18.02
CA VAL A 358 20.11 -24.81 19.15
C VAL A 358 19.08 -23.74 18.77
N LEU A 359 19.48 -22.72 18.00
CA LEU A 359 18.56 -21.67 17.54
C LEU A 359 17.47 -22.24 16.61
N HIS A 360 17.84 -23.06 15.63
CA HIS A 360 16.85 -23.70 14.74
C HIS A 360 15.92 -24.64 15.52
N LEU A 361 16.43 -25.40 16.49
CA LEU A 361 15.62 -26.25 17.36
C LEU A 361 14.64 -25.44 18.24
N LEU A 362 15.07 -24.27 18.73
CA LEU A 362 14.19 -23.37 19.47
C LEU A 362 13.06 -22.81 18.59
N GLN A 363 13.34 -22.49 17.33
CA GLN A 363 12.33 -22.08 16.35
C GLN A 363 11.35 -23.20 16.00
N MET A 364 11.85 -24.43 15.91
CA MET A 364 11.01 -25.63 15.77
C MET A 364 10.08 -25.81 16.96
N LEU A 365 10.59 -25.64 18.17
CA LEU A 365 9.77 -25.73 19.37
C LEU A 365 8.69 -24.62 19.39
N SER A 366 9.05 -23.40 18.98
CA SER A 366 8.09 -22.28 18.87
C SER A 366 6.95 -22.57 17.89
N THR A 367 7.24 -23.18 16.73
CA THR A 367 6.22 -23.57 15.74
C THR A 367 5.34 -24.73 16.21
N VAL A 368 5.91 -25.74 16.90
CA VAL A 368 5.08 -26.79 17.54
C VAL A 368 4.15 -26.18 18.58
N LEU A 369 4.69 -25.29 19.42
CA LEU A 369 3.95 -24.67 20.49
C LEU A 369 2.83 -23.76 19.97
N SER A 370 3.05 -23.03 18.87
CA SER A 370 2.00 -22.22 18.25
C SER A 370 0.84 -23.08 17.74
N VAL A 371 1.11 -24.21 17.09
CA VAL A 371 0.08 -25.15 16.63
C VAL A 371 -0.72 -25.72 17.81
N CYS A 372 -0.04 -26.14 18.87
CA CYS A 372 -0.67 -26.64 20.09
C CYS A 372 -1.57 -25.58 20.74
N VAL A 373 -1.12 -24.33 20.80
CA VAL A 373 -1.90 -23.21 21.37
C VAL A 373 -3.12 -22.90 20.52
N VAL A 374 -3.00 -22.83 19.19
CA VAL A 374 -4.15 -22.59 18.30
C VAL A 374 -5.20 -23.69 18.49
N TYR A 375 -4.77 -24.96 18.48
CA TYR A 375 -5.67 -26.10 18.64
C TYR A 375 -6.33 -26.10 20.04
N GLY A 376 -5.55 -25.87 21.09
CA GLY A 376 -6.02 -25.81 22.47
C GLY A 376 -7.00 -24.67 22.72
N THR A 377 -6.69 -23.47 22.21
CA THR A 377 -7.56 -22.28 22.34
C THR A 377 -8.88 -22.51 21.64
N HIS A 378 -8.88 -23.05 20.42
CA HIS A 378 -10.14 -23.35 19.74
C HIS A 378 -10.98 -24.39 20.49
N ASN A 379 -10.38 -25.48 20.98
CA ASN A 379 -11.10 -26.50 21.72
C ASN A 379 -11.71 -25.93 23.03
N SER A 380 -10.99 -25.04 23.71
CA SER A 380 -11.47 -24.36 24.92
C SER A 380 -12.65 -23.43 24.62
N LEU A 381 -12.58 -22.68 23.51
CA LEU A 381 -13.67 -21.80 23.07
C LEU A 381 -14.91 -22.60 22.63
N LEU A 382 -14.73 -23.73 21.93
CA LEU A 382 -15.82 -24.66 21.60
C LEU A 382 -16.51 -25.20 22.86
N LYS A 383 -15.73 -25.53 23.89
CA LYS A 383 -16.23 -25.98 25.19
C LYS A 383 -16.75 -24.84 26.08
N LYS A 384 -16.73 -23.59 25.60
CA LYS A 384 -17.11 -22.38 26.34
C LYS A 384 -16.35 -22.18 27.67
N GLN A 385 -15.14 -22.72 27.77
CA GLN A 385 -14.29 -22.62 28.97
C GLN A 385 -13.46 -21.31 29.00
N GLY A 386 -13.64 -20.44 28.01
CA GLY A 386 -12.88 -19.20 27.87
C GLY A 386 -11.47 -19.43 27.32
N LEU A 387 -10.61 -18.41 27.41
CA LEU A 387 -9.21 -18.48 26.99
C LEU A 387 -8.34 -18.98 28.17
N PRO A 388 -7.63 -20.11 28.02
CA PRO A 388 -6.71 -20.57 29.06
C PRO A 388 -5.55 -19.59 29.25
N LEU A 389 -5.22 -19.25 30.51
CA LEU A 389 -4.14 -18.32 30.84
C LEU A 389 -2.77 -18.79 30.31
N ILE A 390 -2.52 -20.11 30.33
CA ILE A 390 -1.27 -20.69 29.81
C ILE A 390 -1.13 -20.41 28.31
N ASN A 391 -2.20 -20.63 27.53
CA ASN A 391 -2.21 -20.36 26.10
C ASN A 391 -1.99 -18.88 25.80
N GLN A 392 -2.57 -18.00 26.61
CA GLN A 392 -2.41 -16.56 26.49
C GLN A 392 -0.95 -16.15 26.73
N VAL A 393 -0.33 -16.57 27.84
CA VAL A 393 1.07 -16.26 28.17
C VAL A 393 2.00 -16.78 27.07
N VAL A 394 1.80 -18.01 26.63
CA VAL A 394 2.60 -18.61 25.55
C VAL A 394 2.45 -17.83 24.24
N SER A 395 1.25 -17.39 23.88
CA SER A 395 1.03 -16.59 22.66
C SER A 395 1.83 -15.28 22.68
N TRP A 396 1.82 -14.57 23.82
CA TRP A 396 2.60 -13.35 23.98
C TRP A 396 4.11 -13.59 23.94
N ILE A 397 4.58 -14.69 24.55
CA ILE A 397 6.00 -15.08 24.48
C ILE A 397 6.40 -15.39 23.04
N ILE A 398 5.59 -16.13 22.28
CA ILE A 398 5.86 -16.45 20.87
C ILE A 398 5.92 -15.17 20.05
N LEU A 399 4.97 -14.23 20.26
CA LEU A 399 4.98 -12.93 19.60
C LEU A 399 6.27 -12.15 19.88
N ALA A 400 6.67 -12.00 21.14
CA ALA A 400 7.90 -11.31 21.51
C ALA A 400 9.16 -12.02 20.95
N SER A 401 9.18 -13.35 20.99
CA SER A 401 10.29 -14.15 20.46
C SER A 401 10.47 -13.97 18.96
N SER A 402 9.40 -13.68 18.21
CA SER A 402 9.46 -13.55 16.76
C SER A 402 10.33 -12.40 16.26
N PHE A 403 10.50 -11.38 17.09
CA PHE A 403 11.37 -10.24 16.80
C PHE A 403 12.84 -10.54 17.14
N ILE A 404 13.06 -11.25 18.25
CA ILE A 404 14.39 -11.42 18.84
C ILE A 404 15.15 -12.54 18.13
N VAL A 405 14.50 -13.67 17.87
CA VAL A 405 15.17 -14.88 17.38
C VAL A 405 15.81 -14.69 15.99
N PRO A 406 15.17 -14.01 15.00
CA PRO A 406 15.81 -13.78 13.70
C PRO A 406 17.05 -12.87 13.75
N LEU A 407 17.16 -12.01 14.76
CA LEU A 407 18.32 -11.11 14.95
C LEU A 407 19.56 -11.87 15.44
N LEU A 408 19.36 -13.00 16.13
CA LEU A 408 20.43 -13.87 16.63
C LEU A 408 20.90 -14.91 15.60
N SER A 409 20.22 -14.98 14.45
CA SER A 409 20.52 -15.92 13.37
C SER A 409 21.88 -15.64 12.71
N PRO A 410 22.59 -16.68 12.20
CA PRO A 410 23.81 -16.48 11.43
C PRO A 410 23.57 -15.57 10.22
N LEU A 411 24.62 -14.83 9.82
CA LEU A 411 24.56 -13.86 8.71
C LEU A 411 24.54 -14.50 7.32
N ILE A 412 24.51 -15.84 7.20
CA ILE A 412 24.39 -16.52 5.92
C ILE A 412 23.00 -16.23 5.33
N LEU A 413 22.93 -15.75 4.08
CA LEU A 413 21.68 -15.26 3.47
C LEU A 413 20.51 -16.25 3.62
N PHE A 414 20.75 -17.51 3.24
CA PHE A 414 19.73 -18.56 3.24
C PHE A 414 19.26 -18.89 4.67
N ASP A 415 20.20 -19.12 5.59
CA ASP A 415 19.89 -19.48 6.98
C ASP A 415 19.17 -18.33 7.69
N ARG A 416 19.56 -17.08 7.43
CA ARG A 416 18.89 -15.89 7.98
C ARG A 416 17.47 -15.72 7.45
N LEU A 417 17.28 -15.84 6.13
CA LEU A 417 15.95 -15.72 5.53
C LEU A 417 15.02 -16.85 5.99
N PHE A 418 15.56 -18.06 6.13
CA PHE A 418 14.83 -19.22 6.66
C PHE A 418 14.45 -19.03 8.14
N SER A 419 15.37 -18.51 8.94
CA SER A 419 15.13 -18.17 10.34
C SER A 419 14.04 -17.08 10.50
N ILE A 420 14.08 -16.02 9.68
CA ILE A 420 13.02 -14.99 9.62
C ILE A 420 11.68 -15.61 9.26
N LEU A 421 11.66 -16.51 8.27
CA LEU A 421 10.47 -17.24 7.86
C LEU A 421 9.87 -18.02 9.03
N VAL A 422 10.59 -18.98 9.60
CA VAL A 422 10.05 -19.90 10.63
C VAL A 422 9.53 -19.10 11.82
N SER A 423 10.26 -18.07 12.23
CA SER A 423 9.89 -17.20 13.34
C SER A 423 8.62 -16.37 13.06
N SER A 424 8.49 -15.86 11.83
CA SER A 424 7.30 -15.13 11.37
C SER A 424 6.10 -16.07 11.17
N MET A 425 6.30 -17.33 10.77
CA MET A 425 5.24 -18.33 10.68
C MET A 425 4.65 -18.67 12.04
N SER A 426 5.48 -18.81 13.09
CA SER A 426 4.98 -19.08 14.45
C SER A 426 3.94 -18.07 14.90
N THR A 427 4.16 -16.78 14.62
CA THR A 427 3.21 -15.72 14.99
C THR A 427 2.03 -15.62 14.05
N TYR A 428 2.26 -15.81 12.75
CA TYR A 428 1.16 -15.82 11.77
C TYR A 428 0.17 -16.96 12.04
N LEU A 429 0.65 -18.14 12.45
CA LEU A 429 -0.20 -19.28 12.82
C LEU A 429 -1.11 -18.95 14.01
N LEU A 430 -0.60 -18.26 15.04
CA LEU A 430 -1.41 -17.80 16.18
C LEU A 430 -2.51 -16.81 15.76
N LEU A 431 -2.25 -16.04 14.70
CA LEU A 431 -3.13 -15.01 14.17
C LEU A 431 -4.04 -15.51 13.04
N SER A 432 -4.07 -16.81 12.77
CA SER A 432 -4.79 -17.42 11.64
C SER A 432 -5.96 -18.31 12.07
N THR A 433 -7.08 -18.23 11.36
CA THR A 433 -8.28 -19.06 11.66
C THR A 433 -8.63 -20.07 10.56
N GLY A 434 -7.94 -20.04 9.42
CA GLY A 434 -8.26 -20.92 8.29
C GLY A 434 -7.15 -21.06 7.25
N TYR A 435 -7.54 -21.16 5.98
CA TYR A 435 -6.62 -21.41 4.86
C TYR A 435 -5.54 -20.33 4.68
N GLU A 436 -5.77 -19.12 5.22
CA GLU A 436 -4.80 -18.01 5.17
C GLU A 436 -3.45 -18.38 5.77
N ALA A 437 -3.39 -19.32 6.73
CA ALA A 437 -2.15 -19.80 7.33
C ALA A 437 -1.16 -20.37 6.30
N LEU A 438 -1.66 -20.91 5.18
CA LEU A 438 -0.83 -21.45 4.10
C LEU A 438 -0.27 -20.36 3.18
N PHE A 439 -0.85 -19.16 3.16
CA PHE A 439 -0.48 -18.13 2.20
C PHE A 439 0.95 -17.62 2.40
N PRO A 440 1.38 -17.17 3.60
CA PRO A 440 2.76 -16.71 3.78
C PRO A 440 3.77 -17.83 3.47
N LEU A 441 3.41 -19.08 3.76
CA LEU A 441 4.25 -20.25 3.47
C LEU A 441 4.47 -20.39 1.96
N VAL A 442 3.41 -20.43 1.16
CA VAL A 442 3.53 -20.52 -0.31
C VAL A 442 4.23 -19.30 -0.88
N LEU A 443 3.90 -18.09 -0.39
CA LEU A 443 4.55 -16.84 -0.79
C LEU A 443 6.06 -16.90 -0.55
N SER A 444 6.47 -17.37 0.62
CA SER A 444 7.89 -17.47 0.96
C SER A 444 8.65 -18.49 0.12
N CYS A 445 8.06 -19.66 -0.17
CA CYS A 445 8.66 -20.64 -1.08
C CYS A 445 8.85 -20.02 -2.47
N LEU A 446 7.86 -19.28 -2.96
CA LEU A 446 7.99 -18.52 -4.21
C LEU A 446 9.13 -17.50 -4.14
N MET A 447 9.28 -16.79 -3.02
CA MET A 447 10.39 -15.83 -2.82
C MET A 447 11.76 -16.52 -2.82
N PHE A 448 11.91 -17.69 -2.18
CA PHE A 448 13.16 -18.47 -2.26
C PHE A 448 13.48 -18.90 -3.69
N VAL A 449 12.47 -19.39 -4.42
CA VAL A 449 12.64 -19.76 -5.83
C VAL A 449 12.97 -18.54 -6.68
N TRP A 450 12.39 -17.37 -6.39
CA TRP A 450 12.73 -16.12 -7.06
C TRP A 450 14.22 -15.77 -6.92
N ILE A 451 14.76 -15.83 -5.70
CA ILE A 451 16.19 -15.58 -5.43
C ILE A 451 17.07 -16.53 -6.25
N HIS A 452 16.73 -17.82 -6.30
CA HIS A 452 17.46 -18.80 -7.09
C HIS A 452 17.34 -18.55 -8.61
N MET A 453 16.15 -18.18 -9.09
CA MET A 453 15.93 -17.84 -10.50
C MET A 453 16.77 -16.64 -10.92
N GLU A 454 16.81 -15.57 -10.13
CA GLU A 454 17.58 -14.36 -10.43
C GLU A 454 19.08 -14.65 -10.52
N GLN A 455 19.60 -15.57 -9.69
CA GLN A 455 21.01 -15.96 -9.79
C GLN A 455 21.34 -16.70 -11.09
N GLU A 456 20.44 -17.58 -11.55
CA GLU A 456 20.63 -18.31 -12.81
C GLU A 456 20.52 -17.40 -14.05
N THR A 457 19.83 -16.26 -13.94
CA THR A 457 19.75 -15.24 -15.01
C THR A 457 21.01 -14.40 -15.17
N LEU A 458 21.92 -14.38 -14.19
CA LEU A 458 23.11 -13.53 -14.27
C LEU A 458 24.05 -14.00 -15.40
N PRO A 459 24.61 -13.07 -16.23
CA PRO A 459 25.50 -13.42 -17.33
C PRO A 459 26.76 -14.15 -16.87
N GLN A 460 27.22 -15.09 -17.71
CA GLN A 460 28.35 -15.99 -17.45
C GLN A 460 29.71 -15.27 -17.25
N SER A 461 29.80 -13.98 -17.58
CA SER A 461 30.98 -13.14 -17.31
C SER A 461 31.12 -12.72 -15.83
N VAL A 462 30.03 -12.73 -15.05
CA VAL A 462 30.04 -12.55 -13.58
C VAL A 462 30.19 -13.90 -12.86
N VAL A 463 30.04 -15.01 -13.59
CA VAL A 463 30.02 -16.40 -13.08
C VAL A 463 31.40 -16.93 -12.66
N SER A 464 32.51 -16.23 -12.96
CA SER A 464 33.82 -16.55 -12.34
C SER A 464 33.82 -16.47 -10.81
N ARG A 465 32.77 -15.91 -10.19
CA ARG A 465 32.51 -15.95 -8.75
C ARG A 465 31.19 -16.69 -8.44
N LYS A 466 31.07 -17.98 -8.80
CA LYS A 466 29.98 -18.84 -8.26
C LYS A 466 30.17 -19.04 -6.74
N GLN A 467 29.85 -18.04 -5.94
CA GLN A 467 29.52 -18.28 -4.53
C GLN A 467 28.13 -18.90 -4.51
N LYS A 468 28.04 -20.16 -4.08
CA LYS A 468 26.77 -20.84 -3.82
C LYS A 468 25.95 -19.96 -2.87
N VAL A 469 24.64 -19.81 -3.07
CA VAL A 469 23.72 -18.98 -2.22
C VAL A 469 23.98 -19.18 -0.72
N SER A 470 24.29 -20.42 -0.39
CA SER A 470 24.63 -20.97 0.90
C SER A 470 26.02 -20.56 1.44
N SER A 471 26.67 -19.55 0.85
CA SER A 471 27.98 -19.02 1.25
C SER A 471 28.08 -17.50 1.13
N ILE A 472 27.00 -16.82 0.73
CA ILE A 472 26.94 -15.36 0.71
C ILE A 472 26.58 -14.90 2.12
N GLN A 473 27.41 -14.04 2.70
CA GLN A 473 27.24 -13.50 4.04
C GLN A 473 26.67 -12.07 3.96
N PHE A 474 25.72 -11.73 4.84
CA PHE A 474 25.30 -10.35 5.16
C PHE A 474 26.46 -9.62 5.86
N THR A 475 27.61 -9.46 5.20
CA THR A 475 28.67 -8.58 5.68
C THR A 475 28.61 -7.30 4.87
N TYR A 476 28.58 -6.17 5.57
CA TYR A 476 28.79 -4.83 5.00
C TYR A 476 30.23 -4.73 4.50
N ASN A 477 30.53 -5.36 3.36
CA ASN A 477 31.78 -5.11 2.66
C ASN A 477 31.64 -3.78 1.93
N THR A 478 32.24 -2.76 2.51
CA THR A 478 32.47 -1.41 1.99
C THR A 478 33.24 -1.37 0.66
N ASP A 479 33.66 -2.51 0.12
CA ASP A 479 34.46 -2.62 -1.11
C ASP A 479 33.65 -3.04 -2.35
N ILE A 480 32.34 -2.79 -2.39
CA ILE A 480 31.59 -2.79 -3.67
C ILE A 480 31.69 -1.39 -4.29
N THR A 481 32.91 -1.00 -4.66
CA THR A 481 33.19 0.27 -5.39
C THR A 481 32.81 0.20 -6.87
N ARG A 482 32.19 -0.91 -7.32
CA ARG A 482 31.73 -1.09 -8.70
C ARG A 482 30.30 -1.61 -8.70
N PHE A 483 29.33 -0.74 -8.45
CA PHE A 483 27.94 -1.02 -8.82
C PHE A 483 27.88 -1.27 -10.32
N ARG A 484 27.12 -2.31 -10.72
CA ARG A 484 26.90 -2.63 -12.13
C ARG A 484 26.08 -1.52 -12.80
N ASP A 485 26.37 -1.25 -14.08
CA ASP A 485 25.52 -0.41 -14.92
C ASP A 485 24.09 -0.99 -15.01
N PHE A 486 23.11 -0.12 -15.20
CA PHE A 486 21.69 -0.45 -15.18
C PHE A 486 21.26 -1.24 -16.41
N TYR A 487 20.51 -2.33 -16.20
CA TYR A 487 19.94 -3.16 -17.27
C TYR A 487 18.41 -3.20 -17.19
N LEU A 488 17.74 -3.51 -18.31
CA LEU A 488 16.28 -3.71 -18.36
C LEU A 488 15.78 -4.77 -17.35
N ASP A 489 16.64 -5.72 -16.98
CA ASP A 489 16.37 -6.71 -15.93
C ASP A 489 16.07 -6.08 -14.56
N ASP A 490 16.62 -4.91 -14.29
CA ASP A 490 16.45 -4.23 -13.01
C ASP A 490 15.05 -3.58 -12.91
N ILE A 491 14.48 -3.12 -14.04
CA ILE A 491 13.08 -2.70 -14.13
C ILE A 491 12.15 -3.88 -13.87
N ARG A 492 12.43 -5.05 -14.47
CA ARG A 492 11.66 -6.27 -14.27
C ARG A 492 11.66 -6.68 -12.79
N ARG A 493 12.81 -6.61 -12.12
CA ARG A 493 12.93 -6.91 -10.67
C ARG A 493 12.12 -5.95 -9.81
N ALA A 494 12.17 -4.66 -10.11
CA ALA A 494 11.35 -3.66 -9.42
C ALA A 494 9.85 -3.90 -9.64
N PHE A 495 9.45 -4.26 -10.85
CA PHE A 495 8.05 -4.63 -11.15
C PHE A 495 7.61 -5.90 -10.40
N PHE A 496 8.45 -6.94 -10.37
CA PHE A 496 8.19 -8.17 -9.60
C PHE A 496 8.01 -7.87 -8.11
N LEU A 497 8.85 -7.00 -7.54
CA LEU A 497 8.71 -6.55 -6.17
C LEU A 497 7.35 -5.89 -5.93
N VAL A 498 6.98 -4.87 -6.72
CA VAL A 498 5.69 -4.18 -6.57
C VAL A 498 4.52 -5.17 -6.69
N PHE A 499 4.59 -6.09 -7.65
CA PHE A 499 3.58 -7.12 -7.83
C PHE A 499 3.48 -8.07 -6.62
N PHE A 500 4.60 -8.51 -6.06
CA PHE A 500 4.61 -9.36 -4.88
C PHE A 500 4.15 -8.63 -3.62
N LEU A 501 4.42 -7.33 -3.48
CA LEU A 501 3.86 -6.51 -2.39
C LEU A 501 2.34 -6.40 -2.52
N MET A 502 1.81 -6.19 -3.72
CA MET A 502 0.36 -6.20 -3.95
C MET A 502 -0.26 -7.57 -3.70
N THR A 503 0.42 -8.63 -4.12
CA THR A 503 0.00 -10.01 -3.83
C THR A 503 0.02 -10.28 -2.32
N ALA A 504 1.04 -9.83 -1.59
CA ALA A 504 1.12 -9.97 -0.14
C ALA A 504 -0.02 -9.25 0.59
N PHE A 505 -0.44 -8.09 0.07
CA PHE A 505 -1.52 -7.30 0.64
C PHE A 505 -2.91 -7.89 0.36
N PHE A 506 -3.24 -8.10 -0.92
CA PHE A 506 -4.57 -8.52 -1.37
C PHE A 506 -4.72 -10.05 -1.45
N GLY A 507 -3.63 -10.81 -1.27
CA GLY A 507 -3.60 -12.25 -1.49
C GLY A 507 -4.48 -13.06 -0.55
N THR A 508 -4.76 -12.58 0.67
CA THR A 508 -5.67 -13.22 1.65
C THR A 508 -6.77 -12.30 2.16
N GLY A 509 -6.55 -10.98 2.16
CA GLY A 509 -7.48 -10.00 2.73
C GLY A 509 -8.50 -9.45 1.72
N ASN A 510 -9.65 -9.00 2.24
CA ASN A 510 -10.54 -8.07 1.53
C ASN A 510 -10.47 -6.72 2.23
N ILE A 511 -9.55 -5.88 1.79
CA ILE A 511 -9.22 -4.62 2.49
C ILE A 511 -10.22 -3.49 2.21
N ALA A 512 -11.25 -3.73 1.38
CA ALA A 512 -12.37 -2.79 1.25
C ALA A 512 -13.00 -2.43 2.62
N SER A 513 -12.78 -3.25 3.66
CA SER A 513 -12.89 -2.76 5.03
C SER A 513 -11.95 -3.50 5.99
N VAL A 514 -11.06 -2.78 6.67
CA VAL A 514 -10.36 -3.28 7.87
C VAL A 514 -11.38 -3.78 8.92
N ASN A 515 -12.61 -3.29 8.86
CA ASN A 515 -13.75 -3.74 9.67
C ASN A 515 -14.24 -5.15 9.33
N SER A 516 -13.81 -5.75 8.23
CA SER A 516 -14.17 -7.14 7.86
C SER A 516 -13.19 -8.19 8.36
N PHE A 517 -12.08 -7.79 9.00
CA PHE A 517 -11.18 -8.77 9.62
C PHE A 517 -11.89 -9.42 10.80
N ASP A 518 -11.99 -10.74 10.75
CA ASP A 518 -12.65 -11.55 11.77
C ASP A 518 -11.90 -11.42 13.10
N LEU A 519 -12.60 -10.91 14.11
CA LEU A 519 -12.05 -10.73 15.45
C LEU A 519 -11.58 -12.05 16.08
N ALA A 520 -12.08 -13.19 15.59
CA ALA A 520 -11.69 -14.49 16.08
C ALA A 520 -10.19 -14.81 15.89
N SER A 521 -9.51 -14.15 14.94
CA SER A 521 -8.11 -14.45 14.65
C SER A 521 -7.13 -13.98 15.72
N VAL A 522 -7.57 -13.21 16.71
CA VAL A 522 -6.72 -12.71 17.82
C VAL A 522 -7.09 -13.36 19.15
N TYR A 523 -8.08 -14.25 19.18
CA TYR A 523 -8.51 -14.92 20.40
C TYR A 523 -7.43 -15.76 21.09
N CYS A 524 -6.34 -16.11 20.41
CA CYS A 524 -5.15 -16.69 21.05
C CYS A 524 -4.49 -15.73 22.07
N PHE A 525 -4.64 -14.41 21.90
CA PHE A 525 -4.03 -13.38 22.75
C PHE A 525 -5.02 -12.76 23.74
N LEU A 526 -6.22 -12.44 23.27
CA LEU A 526 -7.22 -11.72 24.05
C LEU A 526 -8.62 -11.99 23.51
N THR A 527 -9.55 -12.25 24.42
CA THR A 527 -10.97 -12.42 24.12
C THR A 527 -11.81 -11.21 24.52
N VAL A 528 -11.28 -10.36 25.41
CA VAL A 528 -11.92 -9.10 25.80
C VAL A 528 -11.65 -8.06 24.72
N PHE A 529 -12.72 -7.42 24.26
CA PHE A 529 -12.62 -6.40 23.21
C PHE A 529 -11.75 -5.22 23.68
N SER A 530 -10.62 -5.03 22.99
CA SER A 530 -9.72 -3.90 23.18
C SER A 530 -9.30 -3.38 21.80
N PRO A 531 -9.95 -2.32 21.27
CA PRO A 531 -9.84 -1.96 19.86
C PRO A 531 -8.40 -1.64 19.44
N TYR A 532 -7.60 -1.02 20.33
CA TYR A 532 -6.21 -0.67 20.05
C TYR A 532 -5.28 -1.88 19.97
N MET A 533 -5.34 -2.80 20.94
CA MET A 533 -4.48 -4.00 20.94
C MET A 533 -4.88 -4.98 19.85
N MET A 534 -6.20 -5.15 19.67
CA MET A 534 -6.77 -5.94 18.60
C MET A 534 -6.36 -5.43 17.22
N GLY A 535 -6.50 -4.11 17.00
CA GLY A 535 -6.07 -3.45 15.77
C GLY A 535 -4.56 -3.58 15.54
N ALA A 536 -3.74 -3.43 16.59
CA ALA A 536 -2.29 -3.60 16.49
C ALA A 536 -1.89 -5.02 16.07
N LEU A 537 -2.53 -6.06 16.63
CA LEU A 537 -2.28 -7.46 16.25
C LEU A 537 -2.72 -7.77 14.82
N MET A 538 -3.81 -7.16 14.36
CA MET A 538 -4.24 -7.27 12.96
C MET A 538 -3.28 -6.56 12.00
N MET A 539 -2.81 -5.37 12.36
CA MET A 539 -1.78 -4.68 11.57
C MET A 539 -0.48 -5.49 11.53
N TRP A 540 -0.10 -6.14 12.64
CA TRP A 540 1.04 -7.05 12.70
C TRP A 540 0.86 -8.25 11.76
N LYS A 541 -0.32 -8.87 11.74
CA LYS A 541 -0.67 -9.96 10.82
C LYS A 541 -0.49 -9.54 9.35
N ILE A 542 -0.95 -8.34 9.01
CA ILE A 542 -0.81 -7.77 7.65
C ILE A 542 0.66 -7.54 7.31
N LEU A 543 1.46 -7.05 8.26
CA LEU A 543 2.87 -6.70 8.03
C LEU A 543 3.77 -7.92 7.75
N ILE A 544 3.46 -9.10 8.30
CA ILE A 544 4.31 -10.31 8.17
C ILE A 544 4.61 -10.67 6.70
N PRO A 545 3.62 -10.86 5.80
CA PRO A 545 3.88 -11.09 4.38
C PRO A 545 4.74 -10.02 3.70
N PHE A 546 4.55 -8.73 4.04
CA PHE A 546 5.38 -7.65 3.49
C PHE A 546 6.83 -7.78 3.93
N ALA A 547 7.06 -8.05 5.22
CA ALA A 547 8.41 -8.25 5.74
C ALA A 547 9.11 -9.40 5.01
N LEU A 548 8.42 -10.51 4.74
CA LEU A 548 8.98 -11.65 3.99
C LEU A 548 9.37 -11.26 2.55
N VAL A 549 8.52 -10.52 1.84
CA VAL A 549 8.81 -10.05 0.47
C VAL A 549 9.99 -9.08 0.46
N MET A 550 10.04 -8.14 1.42
CA MET A 550 11.14 -7.17 1.53
C MET A 550 12.47 -7.84 1.88
N CYS A 551 12.47 -8.80 2.81
CA CYS A 551 13.68 -9.57 3.14
C CYS A 551 14.19 -10.37 1.94
N ALA A 552 13.29 -10.97 1.15
CA ALA A 552 13.67 -11.67 -0.07
C ALA A 552 14.21 -10.71 -1.14
N PHE A 553 13.63 -9.52 -1.28
CA PHE A 553 14.11 -8.50 -2.20
C PHE A 553 15.51 -8.00 -1.84
N GLU A 554 15.78 -7.75 -0.56
CA GLU A 554 17.14 -7.43 -0.09
C GLU A 554 18.13 -8.54 -0.44
N ALA A 555 17.73 -9.82 -0.33
CA ALA A 555 18.56 -10.94 -0.78
C ALA A 555 18.77 -10.93 -2.30
N VAL A 556 17.76 -10.60 -3.11
CA VAL A 556 17.90 -10.41 -4.56
C VAL A 556 18.86 -9.24 -4.85
N GLN A 557 18.75 -8.14 -4.13
CA GLN A 557 19.60 -6.97 -4.32
C GLN A 557 21.07 -7.28 -4.00
N LEU A 558 21.32 -7.98 -2.89
CA LEU A 558 22.67 -8.40 -2.49
C LEU A 558 23.29 -9.39 -3.49
N THR A 559 22.50 -10.34 -3.99
CA THR A 559 22.97 -11.33 -4.96
C THR A 559 23.24 -10.72 -6.34
N THR A 560 22.56 -9.63 -6.68
CA THR A 560 22.67 -8.95 -7.98
C THR A 560 23.56 -7.71 -7.96
N GLN A 561 24.06 -7.31 -6.78
CA GLN A 561 24.94 -6.14 -6.56
C GLN A 561 24.36 -4.81 -7.08
N LEU A 562 23.05 -4.62 -6.89
CA LEU A 562 22.35 -3.41 -7.32
C LEU A 562 22.42 -2.29 -6.28
N SER A 563 22.44 -1.05 -6.77
CA SER A 563 22.35 0.15 -5.93
C SER A 563 20.96 0.27 -5.32
N SER A 564 20.86 0.31 -3.99
CA SER A 564 19.60 0.45 -3.24
C SER A 564 18.83 1.70 -3.65
N LYS A 565 19.54 2.82 -3.83
CA LYS A 565 18.94 4.11 -4.18
C LYS A 565 18.19 4.04 -5.51
N SER A 566 18.75 3.34 -6.49
CA SER A 566 18.16 3.21 -7.83
C SER A 566 16.87 2.40 -7.82
N LEU A 567 16.93 1.22 -7.18
CA LEU A 567 15.80 0.32 -7.06
C LEU A 567 14.65 0.96 -6.27
N PHE A 568 14.97 1.64 -5.17
CA PHE A 568 13.98 2.37 -4.39
C PHE A 568 13.26 3.44 -5.23
N LEU A 569 14.03 4.23 -6.01
CA LEU A 569 13.44 5.21 -6.94
C LEU A 569 12.58 4.54 -8.02
N MET A 570 12.92 3.34 -8.50
CA MET A 570 12.08 2.61 -9.47
C MET A 570 10.78 2.13 -8.86
N VAL A 571 10.82 1.58 -7.65
CA VAL A 571 9.63 1.12 -6.93
C VAL A 571 8.68 2.29 -6.69
N ILE A 572 9.22 3.45 -6.29
CA ILE A 572 8.44 4.70 -6.17
C ILE A 572 7.82 5.07 -7.52
N ASN A 573 8.60 5.11 -8.60
CA ASN A 573 8.08 5.46 -9.92
C ASN A 573 6.96 4.54 -10.39
N ILE A 574 7.11 3.22 -10.25
CA ILE A 574 6.08 2.25 -10.64
C ILE A 574 4.81 2.45 -9.79
N SER A 575 4.97 2.71 -8.49
CA SER A 575 3.84 2.94 -7.58
C SER A 575 3.10 4.25 -7.90
N ASP A 576 3.82 5.31 -8.24
CA ASP A 576 3.24 6.59 -8.64
C ASP A 576 2.54 6.50 -10.01
N ILE A 577 3.11 5.74 -10.96
CA ILE A 577 2.46 5.45 -12.26
C ILE A 577 1.16 4.67 -12.04
N MET A 578 1.13 3.72 -11.11
CA MET A 578 -0.08 2.98 -10.75
C MET A 578 -1.15 3.87 -10.10
N ALA A 579 -0.78 4.90 -9.34
CA ALA A 579 -1.74 5.82 -8.72
C ALA A 579 -2.53 6.66 -9.75
N LEU A 580 -1.94 6.95 -10.91
CA LEU A 580 -2.54 7.78 -11.96
C LEU A 580 -3.84 7.18 -12.55
N PRO A 581 -3.86 5.94 -13.10
CA PRO A 581 -5.10 5.32 -13.56
C PRO A 581 -6.10 5.05 -12.43
N HIS A 582 -5.63 4.75 -11.22
CA HIS A 582 -6.53 4.51 -10.07
C HIS A 582 -7.40 5.75 -9.77
N LEU A 583 -6.81 6.96 -9.81
CA LEU A 583 -7.54 8.22 -9.65
C LEU A 583 -8.60 8.42 -10.76
N GLY A 584 -8.29 7.97 -11.98
CA GLY A 584 -9.19 7.99 -13.12
C GLY A 584 -10.31 6.95 -13.04
N HIS A 585 -10.03 5.72 -12.60
CA HIS A 585 -11.03 4.64 -12.49
C HIS A 585 -11.98 4.80 -11.30
N ALA A 586 -11.50 5.38 -10.18
CA ALA A 586 -12.37 5.77 -9.06
C ALA A 586 -13.51 6.71 -9.51
N LYS A 587 -13.32 7.45 -10.62
CA LYS A 587 -14.35 8.28 -11.26
C LYS A 587 -15.53 7.45 -11.78
N LEU A 588 -15.25 6.37 -12.51
CA LEU A 588 -16.29 5.54 -13.14
C LEU A 588 -17.12 4.78 -12.12
N TYR A 589 -16.52 4.39 -10.98
CA TYR A 589 -17.17 3.60 -9.94
C TYR A 589 -18.02 4.43 -8.95
N LEU A 590 -17.72 5.73 -8.80
CA LEU A 590 -18.51 6.66 -7.98
C LEU A 590 -19.68 7.28 -8.76
N ASP A 591 -19.56 7.33 -10.09
CA ASP A 591 -20.59 7.86 -10.98
C ASP A 591 -21.61 6.77 -11.42
N SER A 592 -21.33 5.48 -11.12
CA SER A 592 -22.21 4.31 -11.31
C SER A 592 -22.85 3.87 -10.00
#